data_AF-A0A534PCF0-F1
#
_entry.id   AF-A0A534PCF0-F1
#
_cell.length_a   1.000
_cell.length_b   1.000
_cell.length_c   1.000
_cell.angle_alpha   90.00
_cell.angle_beta   90.00
_cell.angle_gamma   90.00
#
_symmetry.space_group_name_H-M   'P 1'
#
loop_
_entity.id
_entity.type
_entity.pdbx_description
1 polymer ?
#
loop_
_entity_poly.entity_id
_entity_poly.type
_entity_poly.pdbx_seq_one_letter_code
_entity_poly.pdbx_strand_id
1 'polypeptide(L)'
;QSSANIPNSGLDFAKSAAGFGEVKLSPMHAALIAAAVGNGGVAEEPSLIDEIDGQEMPPTGSMRLLNEETAGTLRDMMKLTVSQGTATASFRERHRNILGDIEVAGKTGSLSTHTRGPFKDYSWFVGFAPADDPKIAVAAVVVNGLKWRVHAPFIAREALKAYLVGGPLGQPPAARVRHARRHKKHS
;
A
#
# COMPACT_ATOMS: atom_id res chain seq x y z
N GLN A 1 -1.32 -18.38 -0.09
CA GLN A 1 -0.99 -17.52 -1.25
C GLN A 1 -2.22 -16.70 -1.62
N SER A 2 -2.03 -15.51 -2.20
CA SER A 2 -3.15 -14.74 -2.77
C SER A 2 -3.67 -15.44 -4.02
N SER A 3 -4.98 -15.35 -4.28
CA SER A 3 -5.64 -16.01 -5.40
C SER A 3 -6.86 -15.20 -5.84
N ALA A 4 -7.16 -15.16 -7.13
CA ALA A 4 -8.37 -14.53 -7.64
C ALA A 4 -8.98 -15.40 -8.74
N ASN A 5 -10.26 -15.73 -8.61
CA ASN A 5 -11.06 -16.28 -9.68
C ASN A 5 -11.93 -15.15 -10.25
N ILE A 6 -11.66 -14.72 -11.48
CA ILE A 6 -12.30 -13.56 -12.09
C ILE A 6 -13.20 -14.04 -13.24
N PRO A 7 -14.53 -13.96 -13.09
CA PRO A 7 -15.46 -14.31 -14.16
C PRO A 7 -15.30 -13.39 -15.38
N ASN A 8 -15.58 -13.88 -16.59
CA ASN A 8 -15.30 -13.12 -17.82
C ASN A 8 -16.33 -12.04 -18.17
N SER A 9 -17.48 -11.98 -17.49
CA SER A 9 -18.49 -10.94 -17.75
C SER A 9 -19.56 -10.84 -16.65
N GLY A 10 -20.38 -9.79 -16.74
CA GLY A 10 -21.59 -9.64 -15.93
C GLY A 10 -21.34 -9.18 -14.49
N LEU A 11 -22.34 -9.45 -13.64
CA LEU A 11 -22.36 -8.98 -12.26
C LEU A 11 -21.19 -9.54 -11.44
N ASP A 12 -20.81 -10.80 -11.66
CA ASP A 12 -19.75 -11.42 -10.87
C ASP A 12 -18.36 -10.92 -11.25
N PHE A 13 -18.13 -10.54 -12.51
CA PHE A 13 -16.94 -9.77 -12.91
C PHE A 13 -16.87 -8.44 -12.16
N ALA A 14 -17.98 -7.69 -12.13
CA ALA A 14 -18.06 -6.40 -11.43
C ALA A 14 -17.82 -6.55 -9.91
N LYS A 15 -18.35 -7.62 -9.30
CA LYS A 15 -18.07 -7.96 -7.89
C LYS A 15 -16.59 -8.24 -7.66
N SER A 16 -15.96 -9.08 -8.49
CA SER A 16 -14.52 -9.37 -8.40
C SER A 16 -13.67 -8.11 -8.55
N ALA A 17 -14.02 -7.21 -9.47
CA ALA A 17 -13.34 -5.93 -9.63
C ALA A 17 -13.44 -5.02 -8.38
N ALA A 18 -14.55 -5.11 -7.63
CA ALA A 18 -14.74 -4.43 -6.36
C ALA A 18 -14.15 -5.18 -5.15
N GLY A 19 -13.50 -6.33 -5.36
CA GLY A 19 -12.90 -7.15 -4.30
C GLY A 19 -13.86 -8.13 -3.61
N PHE A 20 -15.05 -8.36 -4.18
CA PHE A 20 -16.01 -9.37 -3.73
C PHE A 20 -15.92 -10.66 -4.55
N GLY A 21 -16.41 -11.78 -4.01
CA GLY A 21 -16.32 -13.08 -4.68
C GLY A 21 -15.09 -13.89 -4.23
N GLU A 22 -14.58 -14.75 -5.10
CA GLU A 22 -13.48 -15.68 -4.78
C GLU A 22 -12.11 -15.02 -4.96
N VAL A 23 -11.87 -13.95 -4.19
CA VAL A 23 -10.61 -13.22 -4.15
C VAL A 23 -10.01 -13.31 -2.75
N LYS A 24 -8.74 -13.67 -2.67
CA LYS A 24 -7.94 -13.69 -1.43
C LYS A 24 -6.66 -12.91 -1.68
N LEU A 25 -6.40 -11.92 -0.84
CA LEU A 25 -5.21 -11.07 -0.94
C LEU A 25 -4.49 -11.03 0.40
N SER A 26 -3.20 -11.38 0.40
CA SER A 26 -2.34 -11.20 1.58
C SER A 26 -1.91 -9.73 1.71
N PRO A 27 -1.68 -9.22 2.94
CA PRO A 27 -1.11 -7.89 3.13
C PRO A 27 0.21 -7.67 2.38
N MET A 28 1.07 -8.69 2.32
CA MET A 28 2.32 -8.63 1.58
C MET A 28 2.10 -8.41 0.07
N HIS A 29 1.20 -9.16 -0.56
CA HIS A 29 0.88 -8.92 -1.99
C HIS A 29 0.21 -7.56 -2.20
N ALA A 30 -0.63 -7.11 -1.27
CA ALA A 30 -1.24 -5.78 -1.35
C ALA A 30 -0.17 -4.66 -1.30
N ALA A 31 0.83 -4.79 -0.41
CA ALA A 31 1.96 -3.86 -0.34
C ALA A 31 2.79 -3.88 -1.62
N LEU A 32 3.01 -5.05 -2.24
CA LEU A 32 3.71 -5.17 -3.51
C LEU A 32 2.95 -4.49 -4.66
N ILE A 33 1.63 -4.63 -4.71
CA ILE A 33 0.79 -3.91 -5.69
C ILE A 33 0.94 -2.40 -5.50
N ALA A 34 0.88 -1.91 -4.25
CA ALA A 34 1.07 -0.50 -3.95
C ALA A 34 2.45 0.00 -4.35
N ALA A 35 3.50 -0.78 -4.03
CA ALA A 35 4.87 -0.50 -4.42
C ALA A 35 5.02 -0.43 -5.94
N ALA A 36 4.37 -1.33 -6.69
CA ALA A 36 4.40 -1.31 -8.14
C ALA A 36 3.78 -0.04 -8.71
N VAL A 37 2.66 0.45 -8.16
CA VAL A 37 2.07 1.73 -8.56
C VAL A 37 3.02 2.89 -8.26
N GLY A 38 3.61 2.91 -7.06
CA GLY A 38 4.60 3.92 -6.68
C GLY A 38 5.87 3.89 -7.54
N ASN A 39 6.26 2.71 -8.03
CA ASN A 39 7.44 2.47 -8.86
C ASN A 39 7.12 2.49 -10.37
N GLY A 40 6.23 3.39 -10.81
CA GLY A 40 5.94 3.59 -12.24
C GLY A 40 5.40 2.35 -12.96
N GLY A 41 4.71 1.47 -12.23
CA GLY A 41 4.08 0.25 -12.74
C GLY A 41 4.96 -1.01 -12.69
N VAL A 42 6.15 -0.97 -12.08
CA VAL A 42 7.07 -2.12 -11.99
C VAL A 42 7.06 -2.71 -10.58
N ALA A 43 6.66 -3.98 -10.47
CA ALA A 43 6.77 -4.76 -9.26
C ALA A 43 8.15 -5.44 -9.21
N GLU A 44 8.94 -5.15 -8.18
CA GLU A 44 10.15 -5.88 -7.86
C GLU A 44 9.82 -7.14 -7.06
N GLU A 45 10.61 -8.19 -7.22
CA GLU A 45 10.49 -9.38 -6.38
C GLU A 45 10.89 -9.03 -4.93
N PRO A 46 10.04 -9.32 -3.93
CA PRO A 46 10.36 -9.00 -2.55
C PRO A 46 11.54 -9.83 -2.02
N SER A 47 12.49 -9.17 -1.37
CA SER A 47 13.53 -9.80 -0.55
C SER A 47 13.40 -9.38 0.91
N LEU A 48 13.75 -10.29 1.82
CA LEU A 48 13.95 -9.99 3.25
C LEU A 48 15.43 -9.76 3.60
N ILE A 49 16.33 -10.11 2.69
CA ILE A 49 17.78 -10.08 2.89
C ILE A 49 18.33 -8.95 2.02
N ASP A 50 18.90 -7.94 2.67
CA ASP A 50 19.58 -6.83 1.99
C ASP A 50 21.04 -7.16 1.68
N GLU A 51 21.70 -7.96 2.52
CA GLU A 51 23.13 -8.24 2.44
C GLU A 51 23.46 -9.62 3.03
N ILE A 52 24.42 -10.33 2.43
CA ILE A 52 25.04 -11.55 2.96
C ILE A 52 26.55 -11.33 2.97
N ASP A 53 27.19 -11.46 4.12
CA ASP A 53 28.66 -11.37 4.28
C ASP A 53 29.31 -10.13 3.63
N GLY A 54 28.69 -8.94 3.75
CA GLY A 54 29.24 -7.72 3.13
C GLY A 54 28.73 -7.45 1.71
N GLN A 55 28.03 -8.40 1.09
CA GLN A 55 27.60 -8.33 -0.30
C GLN A 55 26.11 -8.00 -0.42
N GLU A 56 25.80 -6.86 -1.03
CA GLU A 56 24.41 -6.45 -1.31
C GLU A 56 23.70 -7.49 -2.19
N MET A 57 22.46 -7.83 -1.81
CA MET A 57 21.60 -8.77 -2.52
C MET A 57 20.53 -7.97 -3.29
N PRO A 58 20.72 -7.69 -4.59
CA PRO A 58 19.72 -6.97 -5.37
C PRO A 58 18.45 -7.80 -5.56
N PRO A 59 17.32 -7.17 -5.92
CA PRO A 59 16.11 -7.89 -6.32
C PRO A 59 16.41 -8.94 -7.39
N THR A 60 15.87 -10.14 -7.22
CA THR A 60 16.11 -11.29 -8.10
C THR A 60 15.27 -11.28 -9.38
N GLY A 61 14.27 -10.40 -9.45
CA GLY A 61 13.40 -10.27 -10.60
C GLY A 61 12.49 -9.05 -10.51
N SER A 62 11.88 -8.70 -11.64
CA SER A 62 10.85 -7.66 -11.72
C SER A 62 9.84 -7.96 -12.82
N MET A 63 8.64 -7.40 -12.66
CA MET A 63 7.54 -7.53 -13.62
C MET A 63 6.84 -6.19 -13.80
N ARG A 64 6.59 -5.81 -15.06
CA ARG A 64 5.75 -4.65 -15.37
C ARG A 64 4.27 -5.03 -15.27
N LEU A 65 3.56 -4.44 -14.31
CA LEU A 65 2.12 -4.60 -14.12
C LEU A 65 1.32 -3.53 -14.85
N LEU A 66 1.84 -2.30 -14.90
CA LEU A 66 1.21 -1.14 -15.52
C LEU A 66 2.24 -0.40 -16.38
N ASN A 67 1.77 0.30 -17.41
CA ASN A 67 2.60 1.34 -18.02
C ASN A 67 2.73 2.55 -17.06
N GLU A 68 3.72 3.41 -17.31
CA GLU A 68 4.05 4.53 -16.42
C GLU A 68 2.92 5.57 -16.33
N GLU A 69 2.23 5.84 -17.44
CA GLU A 69 1.11 6.78 -17.50
C GLU A 69 -0.08 6.32 -16.65
N THR A 70 -0.45 5.05 -16.77
CA THR A 70 -1.52 4.43 -15.96
C THR A 70 -1.13 4.39 -14.49
N ALA A 71 0.13 4.07 -14.16
CA ALA A 71 0.61 4.11 -12.78
C ALA A 71 0.56 5.53 -12.19
N GLY A 72 0.95 6.55 -12.96
CA GLY A 72 0.86 7.95 -12.57
C GLY A 72 -0.58 8.41 -12.34
N THR A 73 -1.48 8.07 -13.25
CA THR A 73 -2.92 8.38 -13.11
C THR A 73 -3.50 7.72 -11.86
N LEU A 74 -3.17 6.45 -11.63
CA LEU A 74 -3.64 5.71 -10.46
C LEU A 74 -3.09 6.29 -9.15
N ARG A 75 -1.81 6.70 -9.13
CA ARG A 75 -1.22 7.42 -7.99
C ARG A 75 -2.03 8.68 -7.67
N ASP A 76 -2.37 9.48 -8.66
CA ASP A 76 -3.10 10.73 -8.43
C ASP A 76 -4.49 10.49 -7.86
N MET A 77 -5.20 9.47 -8.37
CA MET A 77 -6.47 9.01 -7.80
C MET A 77 -6.30 8.51 -6.34
N MET A 78 -5.20 7.82 -6.04
CA MET A 78 -4.87 7.37 -4.69
C MET A 78 -4.53 8.54 -3.75
N LYS A 79 -3.91 9.64 -4.22
CA LYS A 79 -3.72 10.87 -3.44
C LYS A 79 -5.07 11.49 -3.04
N LEU A 80 -6.07 11.45 -3.93
CA LEU A 80 -7.41 11.96 -3.63
C LEU A 80 -8.10 11.19 -2.49
N THR A 81 -7.88 9.88 -2.38
CA THR A 81 -8.45 9.08 -1.29
C THR A 81 -7.98 9.56 0.09
N VAL A 82 -6.74 10.04 0.19
CA VAL A 82 -6.14 10.49 1.44
C VAL A 82 -6.37 11.98 1.69
N SER A 83 -6.38 12.81 0.65
CA SER A 83 -6.53 14.26 0.79
C SER A 83 -7.99 14.70 0.94
N GLN A 84 -8.91 14.02 0.26
CA GLN A 84 -10.32 14.40 0.13
C GLN A 84 -11.32 13.24 0.34
N GLY A 85 -10.84 12.00 0.29
CA GLY A 85 -11.69 10.80 0.35
C GLY A 85 -11.78 10.15 1.73
N THR A 86 -11.98 8.83 1.71
CA THR A 86 -12.30 7.99 2.88
C THR A 86 -11.18 7.92 3.93
N ALA A 87 -9.93 8.18 3.56
CA ALA A 87 -8.81 8.16 4.51
C ALA A 87 -8.52 9.53 5.15
N THR A 88 -9.14 10.61 4.67
CA THR A 88 -8.86 12.00 5.06
C THR A 88 -8.85 12.22 6.57
N ALA A 89 -9.88 11.73 7.27
CA ALA A 89 -9.99 11.91 8.72
C ALA A 89 -8.89 11.20 9.51
N SER A 90 -8.29 10.15 8.95
CA SER A 90 -7.18 9.45 9.60
C SER A 90 -5.87 10.21 9.44
N PHE A 91 -5.63 10.83 8.28
CA PHE A 91 -4.36 11.49 7.95
C PHE A 91 -4.32 12.98 8.30
N ARG A 92 -5.44 13.57 8.74
CA ARG A 92 -5.52 14.99 9.08
C ARG A 92 -5.86 15.22 10.55
N GLU A 93 -5.20 16.22 11.13
CA GLU A 93 -5.50 16.76 12.45
C GLU A 93 -5.58 18.28 12.35
N ARG A 94 -6.67 18.89 12.84
CA ARG A 94 -6.91 20.35 12.77
C ARG A 94 -6.67 20.93 11.36
N HIS A 95 -7.18 20.24 10.35
CA HIS A 95 -7.02 20.53 8.91
C HIS A 95 -5.62 20.38 8.31
N ARG A 96 -4.61 20.01 9.11
CA ARG A 96 -3.23 19.78 8.66
C ARG A 96 -2.96 18.29 8.45
N ASN A 97 -2.08 17.97 7.52
CA ASN A 97 -1.59 16.61 7.34
C ASN A 97 -0.68 16.24 8.51
N ILE A 98 -0.93 15.09 9.13
CA ILE A 98 -0.17 14.59 10.28
C ILE A 98 1.29 14.27 9.91
N LEU A 99 1.57 13.99 8.63
CA LEU A 99 2.92 13.75 8.12
C LEU A 99 3.60 15.03 7.59
N GLY A 100 3.08 16.22 7.90
CA GLY A 100 3.61 17.48 7.38
C GLY A 100 3.35 17.61 5.87
N ASP A 101 4.39 17.96 5.10
CA ASP A 101 4.28 18.16 3.64
C ASP A 101 4.34 16.85 2.83
N ILE A 102 4.44 15.71 3.51
CA ILE A 102 4.53 14.40 2.87
C ILE A 102 3.14 13.95 2.40
N GLU A 103 2.95 13.95 1.09
CA GLU A 103 1.73 13.41 0.47
C GLU A 103 1.73 11.87 0.50
N VAL A 104 0.57 11.29 0.78
CA VAL A 104 0.36 9.84 0.82
C VAL A 104 -0.62 9.46 -0.28
N ALA A 105 -0.28 8.44 -1.06
CA ALA A 105 -1.19 7.82 -2.02
C ALA A 105 -1.69 6.50 -1.41
N GLY A 106 -3.00 6.32 -1.28
CA GLY A 106 -3.54 5.07 -0.75
C GLY A 106 -4.97 4.79 -1.18
N LYS A 107 -5.46 3.61 -0.78
CA LYS A 107 -6.85 3.19 -0.94
C LYS A 107 -7.33 2.48 0.31
N THR A 108 -8.56 2.79 0.72
CA THR A 108 -9.25 2.07 1.79
C THR A 108 -10.07 0.90 1.23
N GLY A 109 -10.22 -0.15 2.04
CA GLY A 109 -11.15 -1.25 1.80
C GLY A 109 -11.86 -1.65 3.09
N SER A 110 -13.07 -2.19 2.95
CA SER A 110 -13.87 -2.68 4.06
C SER A 110 -14.58 -3.96 3.66
N LEU A 111 -14.58 -4.97 4.53
CA LEU A 111 -15.31 -6.21 4.33
C LEU A 111 -15.85 -6.70 5.68
N SER A 112 -17.16 -6.88 5.80
CA SER A 112 -17.76 -7.38 7.03
C SER A 112 -18.41 -8.74 6.77
N THR A 113 -18.11 -9.73 7.63
CA THR A 113 -18.71 -11.07 7.53
C THR A 113 -19.72 -11.29 8.64
N HIS A 114 -20.92 -11.76 8.24
CA HIS A 114 -22.07 -11.99 9.10
C HIS A 114 -22.56 -13.45 9.08
N THR A 115 -22.02 -14.29 8.19
CA THR A 115 -22.65 -15.56 7.82
C THR A 115 -21.99 -16.79 8.42
N ARG A 116 -20.77 -16.70 8.96
CA ARG A 116 -20.08 -17.82 9.63
C ARG A 116 -19.20 -17.34 10.79
N GLY A 117 -19.59 -17.68 12.02
CA GLY A 117 -18.83 -17.34 13.24
C GLY A 117 -19.13 -15.94 13.81
N PRO A 118 -18.36 -15.47 14.81
CA PRO A 118 -18.54 -14.14 15.38
C PRO A 118 -18.36 -13.07 14.30
N PHE A 119 -19.12 -11.97 14.41
CA PHE A 119 -18.99 -10.82 13.51
C PHE A 119 -17.53 -10.36 13.43
N LYS A 120 -17.04 -10.18 12.20
CA LYS A 120 -15.72 -9.62 11.93
C LYS A 120 -15.84 -8.52 10.89
N ASP A 121 -15.31 -7.36 11.24
CA ASP A 121 -15.16 -6.22 10.34
C ASP A 121 -13.69 -6.05 9.97
N TYR A 122 -13.39 -6.28 8.69
CA TYR A 122 -12.06 -6.13 8.12
C TYR A 122 -11.92 -4.73 7.58
N SER A 123 -11.06 -3.93 8.22
CA SER A 123 -10.64 -2.63 7.73
C SER A 123 -9.30 -2.78 7.02
N TRP A 124 -9.17 -2.22 5.82
CA TRP A 124 -7.96 -2.24 5.01
C TRP A 124 -7.49 -0.83 4.65
N PHE A 125 -6.17 -0.67 4.62
CA PHE A 125 -5.51 0.43 3.95
C PHE A 125 -4.29 -0.11 3.22
N VAL A 126 -4.11 0.33 1.97
CA VAL A 126 -2.97 -0.01 1.14
C VAL A 126 -2.49 1.27 0.48
N GLY A 127 -1.19 1.55 0.53
CA GLY A 127 -0.67 2.81 -0.02
C GLY A 127 0.84 2.92 0.06
N PHE A 128 1.36 4.07 -0.34
CA PHE A 128 2.77 4.40 -0.33
C PHE A 128 2.99 5.89 -0.11
N ALA A 129 4.18 6.24 0.36
CA ALA A 129 4.57 7.63 0.57
C ALA A 129 6.11 7.82 0.51
N PRO A 130 6.59 9.05 0.25
CA PRO A 130 5.87 10.17 -0.36
C PRO A 130 5.24 9.79 -1.71
N ALA A 131 4.13 10.41 -2.11
CA ALA A 131 3.41 9.99 -3.31
C ALA A 131 4.26 10.15 -4.59
N ASP A 132 4.97 11.27 -4.73
CA ASP A 132 5.69 11.61 -5.96
C ASP A 132 7.15 11.10 -5.99
N ASP A 133 7.70 10.71 -4.85
CA ASP A 133 9.01 10.04 -4.72
C ASP A 133 8.93 8.94 -3.64
N PRO A 134 8.26 7.80 -3.93
CA PRO A 134 7.94 6.78 -2.93
C PRO A 134 9.17 6.15 -2.29
N LYS A 135 9.18 6.09 -0.95
CA LYS A 135 10.22 5.42 -0.15
C LYS A 135 9.71 4.16 0.54
N ILE A 136 8.42 4.11 0.83
CA ILE A 136 7.79 2.99 1.55
C ILE A 136 6.39 2.72 1.00
N ALA A 137 6.05 1.44 0.86
CA ALA A 137 4.69 0.96 0.68
C ALA A 137 4.21 0.27 1.96
N VAL A 138 2.93 0.42 2.29
CA VAL A 138 2.30 -0.12 3.49
C VAL A 138 0.97 -0.78 3.13
N ALA A 139 0.72 -1.94 3.74
CA ALA A 139 -0.59 -2.57 3.77
C ALA A 139 -0.93 -2.88 5.23
N ALA A 140 -2.06 -2.37 5.69
CA ALA A 140 -2.60 -2.62 7.01
C ALA A 140 -3.97 -3.30 6.88
N VAL A 141 -4.15 -4.38 7.63
CA VAL A 141 -5.44 -5.03 7.84
C VAL A 141 -5.72 -5.08 9.35
N VAL A 142 -6.90 -4.61 9.74
CA VAL A 142 -7.37 -4.66 11.12
C VAL A 142 -8.68 -5.41 11.13
N VAL A 143 -8.80 -6.43 11.99
CA VAL A 143 -10.02 -7.21 12.15
C VAL A 143 -10.65 -6.86 13.48
N ASN A 144 -11.79 -6.17 13.43
CA ASN A 144 -12.55 -5.76 14.61
C ASN A 144 -13.76 -6.68 14.83
N GLY A 145 -14.19 -6.79 16.09
CA GLY A 145 -15.54 -7.28 16.43
C GLY A 145 -16.58 -6.15 16.38
N LEU A 146 -17.75 -6.37 17.00
CA LEU A 146 -18.85 -5.38 17.02
C LEU A 146 -18.46 -4.02 17.64
N LYS A 147 -17.56 -4.03 18.62
CA LYS A 147 -16.96 -2.82 19.19
C LYS A 147 -15.59 -2.61 18.56
N TRP A 148 -15.43 -1.52 17.84
CA TRP A 148 -14.20 -1.15 17.13
C TRP A 148 -13.43 -0.11 17.94
N ARG A 149 -12.09 -0.19 17.87
CA ARG A 149 -11.19 0.77 18.54
C ARG A 149 -10.24 1.47 17.56
N VAL A 150 -9.84 0.80 16.48
CA VAL A 150 -8.87 1.30 15.50
C VAL A 150 -9.22 0.79 14.11
N HIS A 151 -8.96 1.61 13.08
CA HIS A 151 -9.06 1.22 11.68
C HIS A 151 -7.70 1.15 10.99
N ALA A 152 -7.62 0.42 9.88
CA ALA A 152 -6.36 0.26 9.15
C ALA A 152 -5.71 1.56 8.65
N PRO A 153 -6.43 2.60 8.18
CA PRO A 153 -5.80 3.86 7.80
C PRO A 153 -5.05 4.55 8.95
N PHE A 154 -5.53 4.41 10.19
CA PHE A 154 -4.82 4.92 11.37
C PHE A 154 -3.50 4.16 11.59
N ILE A 155 -3.52 2.83 11.52
CA ILE A 155 -2.30 2.00 11.67
C ILE A 155 -1.29 2.32 10.57
N ALA A 156 -1.76 2.42 9.32
CA ALA A 156 -0.91 2.77 8.19
C ALA A 156 -0.27 4.16 8.36
N ARG A 157 -1.04 5.15 8.83
CA ARG A 157 -0.50 6.48 9.15
C ARG A 157 0.61 6.41 10.20
N GLU A 158 0.42 5.68 11.29
CA GLU A 158 1.45 5.55 12.33
C GLU A 158 2.72 4.88 11.80
N ALA A 159 2.59 3.84 10.97
CA ALA A 159 3.73 3.19 10.32
C ALA A 159 4.48 4.16 9.39
N LEU A 160 3.76 4.89 8.54
CA LEU A 160 4.35 5.89 7.64
C LEU A 160 5.02 7.03 8.40
N LYS A 161 4.39 7.53 9.47
CA LYS A 161 4.94 8.57 10.34
C LYS A 161 6.22 8.09 11.03
N ALA A 162 6.23 6.87 11.56
CA ALA A 162 7.40 6.29 12.20
C ALA A 162 8.59 6.19 11.23
N TYR A 163 8.34 5.74 10.00
CA TYR A 163 9.37 5.61 8.96
C TYR A 163 9.86 6.97 8.42
N LEU A 164 8.95 7.89 8.09
CA LEU A 164 9.28 9.09 7.30
C LEU A 164 9.58 10.34 8.13
N VAL A 165 8.98 10.46 9.32
CA VAL A 165 9.10 11.66 10.17
C VAL A 165 9.90 11.37 11.44
N GLY A 166 9.94 10.10 11.87
CA GLY A 166 10.43 9.71 13.18
C GLY A 166 9.30 9.79 14.21
N GLY A 167 8.92 8.63 14.74
CA GLY A 167 7.83 8.49 15.70
C GLY A 167 8.24 7.70 16.95
N PRO A 168 7.35 7.54 17.94
CA PRO A 168 7.62 6.80 19.17
C PRO A 168 7.92 5.30 18.94
N LEU A 169 7.62 4.78 17.76
CA LEU A 169 7.98 3.42 17.33
C LEU A 169 9.47 3.28 16.95
N GLY A 170 10.26 4.37 16.99
CA GLY A 170 11.64 4.41 16.51
C GLY A 170 11.74 4.46 14.98
N GLN A 171 12.95 4.65 14.46
CA GLN A 171 13.20 4.38 13.04
C GLN A 171 13.14 2.85 12.85
N PRO A 172 12.30 2.32 11.95
CA PRO A 172 12.40 0.90 11.58
C PRO A 172 13.82 0.61 11.07
N PRO A 173 14.34 -0.62 11.21
CA PRO A 173 15.65 -0.99 10.70
C PRO A 173 15.75 -0.52 9.26
N ALA A 174 16.71 0.36 8.99
CA ALA A 174 16.87 0.96 7.70
C ALA A 174 17.27 -0.13 6.72
N ALA A 175 16.30 -0.68 5.98
CA ALA A 175 16.61 -1.24 4.67
C ALA A 175 17.27 -0.10 3.91
N ARG A 176 18.58 -0.24 3.64
CA ARG A 176 19.35 0.79 2.94
C ARG A 176 18.91 0.79 1.48
N VAL A 177 17.78 1.42 1.19
CA VAL A 177 17.31 1.64 -0.18
C VAL A 177 18.24 2.66 -0.82
N ARG A 178 19.28 2.20 -1.51
CA ARG A 178 20.11 3.04 -2.37
C ARG A 178 19.36 3.30 -3.67
N HIS A 179 19.01 4.56 -3.93
CA HIS A 179 18.48 4.98 -5.22
C HIS A 179 19.50 4.70 -6.32
N ALA A 180 19.18 3.80 -7.24
CA ALA A 180 19.91 3.68 -8.49
C ALA A 180 19.74 4.99 -9.29
N ARG A 181 20.73 5.87 -9.24
CA ARG A 181 20.80 7.04 -10.13
C ARG A 181 20.89 6.51 -11.56
N ARG A 182 19.82 6.64 -12.33
CA ARG A 182 19.85 6.45 -13.79
C ARG A 182 20.83 7.47 -14.38
N HIS A 183 22.03 7.01 -14.73
CA HIS A 183 22.92 7.78 -15.60
C HIS A 183 22.25 7.93 -16.97
N LYS A 184 21.79 9.13 -17.30
CA LYS A 184 21.51 9.51 -18.70
C LYS A 184 22.84 9.41 -19.45
N LYS A 185 23.02 8.37 -20.26
CA LYS A 185 24.00 8.40 -21.35
C LYS A 185 23.48 9.41 -22.37
N HIS A 186 24.13 10.57 -22.43
CA HIS A 186 24.05 11.43 -23.60
C HIS A 186 24.85 10.74 -24.72
N SER A 187 24.18 10.41 -25.81
CA SER A 187 24.79 10.23 -27.13
C SER A 187 24.54 11.48 -27.95
#